data_AF-A0A4D9EAJ1-F1
#
_entry.id   AF-A0A4D9EAJ1-F1
#
_cell.length_a   1.000
_cell.length_b   1.000
_cell.length_c   1.000
_cell.angle_alpha   90.00
_cell.angle_beta   90.00
_cell.angle_gamma   90.00
#
_symmetry.space_group_name_H-M   'P 1'
#
loop_
_entity.id
_entity.type
_entity.pdbx_description
1 polymer ?
#
loop_
_entity_poly.entity_id
_entity_poly.type
_entity_poly.pdbx_seq_one_letter_code
_entity_poly.pdbx_strand_id
1 'polypeptide(L)'
;MVGEMETKEKPKPSPDYLMQLMNDKKLMSSLPNFCGIFNHLERLLDEEISRVRKDMYNDTLNGSTEKRSAELPDAVGPIVQLQEKLYVPVKEYPDVKKFFTT
;
A
#
# COMPACT_ATOMS: atom_id res chain seq x y z
N MET A 1 -5.62 35.42 -13.78
CA MET A 1 -4.69 35.00 -12.72
C MET A 1 -4.91 33.52 -12.48
N VAL A 2 -4.11 32.68 -13.13
CA VAL A 2 -4.07 31.24 -12.84
C VAL A 2 -3.17 31.13 -11.61
N GLY A 3 -3.76 30.81 -10.46
CA GLY A 3 -3.01 30.62 -9.22
C GLY A 3 -2.01 29.49 -9.42
N GLU A 4 -0.74 29.82 -9.22
CA GLU A 4 0.34 28.85 -9.11
C GLU A 4 -0.06 27.87 -8.01
N MET A 5 -0.40 26.66 -8.40
CA MET A 5 -0.67 25.58 -7.45
C MET A 5 0.68 25.25 -6.83
N GLU A 6 0.94 25.77 -5.63
CA GLU A 6 2.09 25.38 -4.82
C GLU A 6 2.15 23.86 -4.82
N THR A 7 3.24 23.32 -5.36
CA THR A 7 3.61 21.92 -5.20
C THR A 7 3.93 21.72 -3.73
N LYS A 8 2.91 21.58 -2.88
CA LYS A 8 3.08 21.17 -1.49
C LYS A 8 3.83 19.85 -1.51
N GLU A 9 5.07 19.90 -1.04
CA GLU A 9 5.90 18.71 -0.87
C GLU A 9 5.08 17.68 -0.10
N LYS A 10 4.85 16.51 -0.71
CA LYS A 10 4.05 15.46 -0.07
C LYS A 10 4.74 15.09 1.25
N PRO A 11 4.00 14.92 2.35
CA PRO A 11 4.59 14.58 3.64
C PRO A 11 5.44 13.31 3.51
N LYS A 12 6.65 13.36 4.10
CA LYS A 12 7.60 12.24 4.05
C LYS A 12 6.97 11.00 4.70
N PRO A 13 7.13 9.81 4.12
CA PRO A 13 6.61 8.57 4.69
C PRO A 13 7.25 8.33 6.06
N SER A 14 6.44 8.31 7.11
CA SER A 14 6.89 8.06 8.49
C SER A 14 5.86 7.22 9.26
N PRO A 15 6.29 6.49 10.30
CA PRO A 15 5.39 5.72 11.15
C PRO A 15 4.29 6.60 11.78
N ASP A 16 4.64 7.78 12.27
CA ASP A 16 3.70 8.71 12.90
C ASP A 16 2.65 9.22 11.90
N TYR A 17 3.09 9.55 10.66
CA TYR A 17 2.19 9.98 9.61
C TYR A 17 1.22 8.84 9.20
N LEU A 18 1.73 7.60 9.08
CA LEU A 18 0.89 6.44 8.82
C LEU A 18 -0.14 6.23 9.93
N MET A 19 0.24 6.38 11.20
CA MET A 19 -0.70 6.28 12.33
C MET A 19 -1.80 7.33 12.24
N GLN A 20 -1.45 8.58 11.89
CA GLN A 20 -2.44 9.64 11.69
C GLN A 20 -3.45 9.26 10.60
N LEU A 21 -2.98 8.82 9.44
CA LEU A 21 -3.85 8.37 8.33
C LEU A 21 -4.77 7.20 8.74
N MET A 22 -4.27 6.26 9.55
CA MET A 22 -5.08 5.15 10.09
C MET A 22 -6.19 5.63 11.03
N ASN A 23 -5.91 6.65 11.85
CA ASN A 23 -6.89 7.24 12.73
C ASN A 23 -7.94 8.02 11.94
N ASP A 24 -7.52 8.79 10.94
CA ASP A 24 -8.42 9.51 10.03
C ASP A 24 -9.35 8.53 9.30
N LYS A 25 -8.82 7.38 8.85
CA LYS A 25 -9.61 6.32 8.22
C LYS A 25 -10.67 5.76 9.16
N LYS A 26 -10.29 5.45 10.40
CA LYS A 26 -11.23 4.96 11.42
C LYS A 26 -12.32 5.98 11.71
N LEU A 27 -11.95 7.25 11.85
CA LEU A 27 -12.89 8.34 12.09
C LEU A 27 -13.88 8.44 10.92
N MET A 28 -13.40 8.47 9.69
CA MET A 28 -14.24 8.58 8.49
C MET A 28 -15.19 7.38 8.34
N SER A 29 -14.72 6.15 8.55
CA SER A 29 -15.57 4.96 8.51
C SER A 29 -16.59 4.89 9.66
N SER A 30 -16.34 5.57 10.78
CA SER A 30 -17.25 5.59 11.94
C SER A 30 -18.43 6.56 11.80
N LEU A 31 -18.38 7.49 10.84
CA LEU A 31 -19.39 8.52 10.67
C LEU A 31 -20.53 8.02 9.76
N PRO A 32 -21.77 7.88 10.27
CA PRO A 32 -22.90 7.28 9.54
C PRO A 32 -23.32 8.07 8.28
N ASN A 33 -23.04 9.37 8.22
CA ASN A 33 -23.34 10.23 7.05
C ASN A 33 -22.17 10.33 6.06
N PHE A 34 -21.01 9.75 6.39
CA PHE A 34 -19.81 9.84 5.56
C PHE A 34 -19.70 8.65 4.59
N CYS A 35 -20.29 7.52 4.97
CA CYS A 35 -20.51 6.34 4.13
C CYS A 35 -21.40 6.73 2.93
N GLY A 36 -20.79 7.02 1.78
CA GLY A 36 -21.47 7.27 0.51
C GLY A 36 -21.43 8.71 -0.02
N ILE A 37 -21.20 9.72 0.82
CA ILE A 37 -21.10 11.13 0.34
C ILE A 37 -19.68 11.44 -0.16
N PHE A 38 -18.67 10.89 0.51
CA PHE A 38 -17.26 11.22 0.27
C PHE A 38 -16.44 10.00 -0.20
N ASN A 39 -17.01 9.20 -1.11
CA ASN A 39 -16.33 8.05 -1.72
C ASN A 39 -14.93 8.40 -2.27
N HIS A 40 -14.78 9.61 -2.83
CA HIS A 40 -13.50 10.05 -3.36
C HIS A 40 -12.47 10.37 -2.27
N LEU A 41 -12.90 10.88 -1.11
CA LEU A 41 -11.98 11.12 0.01
C LEU A 41 -11.51 9.81 0.63
N GLU A 42 -12.41 8.83 0.76
CA GLU A 42 -12.04 7.48 1.21
C GLU A 42 -11.01 6.83 0.27
N ARG A 43 -11.24 6.90 -1.05
CA ARG A 43 -10.28 6.41 -2.05
C ARG A 43 -8.92 7.11 -1.94
N LEU A 44 -8.92 8.45 -1.82
CA LEU A 44 -7.68 9.22 -1.70
C LEU A 44 -6.90 8.84 -0.43
N LEU A 45 -7.62 8.62 0.68
CA LEU A 45 -7.00 8.21 1.93
C LEU A 45 -6.39 6.80 1.81
N ASP A 46 -7.09 5.88 1.16
CA ASP A 46 -6.58 4.52 0.91
C ASP A 46 -5.36 4.49 0.00
N GLU A 47 -5.37 5.30 -1.07
CA GLU A 47 -4.22 5.48 -1.95
C GLU A 47 -3.01 6.07 -1.19
N GLU A 48 -3.25 7.03 -0.31
CA GLU A 48 -2.23 7.66 0.53
C GLU A 48 -1.61 6.66 1.52
N ILE A 49 -2.46 5.92 2.25
CA ILE A 49 -2.03 4.84 3.14
C ILE A 49 -1.19 3.79 2.39
N SER A 50 -1.66 3.37 1.23
CA SER A 50 -0.98 2.36 0.40
C SER A 50 0.38 2.86 -0.06
N ARG A 51 0.46 4.13 -0.49
CA ARG A 51 1.72 4.78 -0.89
C ARG A 51 2.70 4.86 0.28
N VAL A 52 2.29 5.39 1.43
CA VAL A 52 3.18 5.52 2.61
C VAL A 52 3.70 4.16 3.06
N ARG A 53 2.84 3.14 3.11
CA ARG A 53 3.27 1.77 3.42
C ARG A 53 4.28 1.26 2.41
N LYS A 54 3.98 1.37 1.11
CA LYS A 54 4.85 0.92 0.03
C LYS A 54 6.22 1.59 0.10
N ASP A 55 6.25 2.89 0.32
CA ASP A 55 7.50 3.67 0.42
C ASP A 55 8.31 3.24 1.65
N MET A 56 7.67 3.04 2.81
CA MET A 56 8.35 2.52 4.01
C MET A 56 8.93 1.10 3.81
N TYR A 57 8.22 0.21 3.12
CA TYR A 57 8.73 -1.13 2.81
C TYR A 57 9.84 -1.09 1.77
N ASN A 58 9.71 -0.26 0.75
CA ASN A 58 10.74 -0.09 -0.27
C ASN A 58 12.01 0.51 0.32
N ASP A 59 11.92 1.49 1.23
CA ASP A 59 13.08 2.11 1.89
C ASP A 59 13.84 1.11 2.77
N THR A 60 13.14 0.21 3.44
CA THR A 60 13.77 -0.84 4.27
C THR A 60 14.38 -1.98 3.46
N LEU A 61 13.88 -2.24 2.24
CA LEU A 61 14.39 -3.27 1.34
C LEU A 61 15.46 -2.75 0.36
N ASN A 62 15.55 -1.43 0.12
CA ASN A 62 16.42 -0.84 -0.90
C ASN A 62 17.67 -0.16 -0.33
N GLY A 63 18.57 -0.93 0.31
CA GLY A 63 19.98 -0.54 0.39
C GLY A 63 20.68 -0.50 -0.99
N SER A 64 20.07 -1.10 -2.01
CA SER A 64 20.38 -0.85 -3.40
C SER A 64 19.23 -1.37 -4.23
N THR A 65 18.85 -0.61 -5.23
CA THR A 65 18.64 -1.04 -6.61
C THR A 65 17.46 -0.27 -7.15
N GLU A 66 17.77 0.55 -8.15
CA GLU A 66 16.92 0.89 -9.28
C GLU A 66 16.39 -0.39 -9.99
N LYS A 67 15.67 -1.27 -9.28
CA LYS A 67 14.91 -2.35 -9.92
C LYS A 67 13.65 -1.72 -10.43
N ARG A 68 13.80 -1.15 -11.62
CA ARG A 68 12.84 -1.18 -12.71
C ARG A 68 11.54 -1.81 -12.24
N SER A 69 10.53 -0.97 -12.04
CA SER A 69 9.17 -1.29 -12.44
C SER A 69 9.28 -1.96 -13.80
N ALA A 70 9.42 -3.28 -13.83
CA ALA A 70 9.52 -4.02 -15.07
C ALA A 70 8.10 -3.96 -15.61
N GLU A 71 7.88 -3.00 -16.51
CA GLU A 71 6.62 -2.93 -17.24
C GLU A 71 6.39 -4.30 -17.87
N LEU A 72 5.26 -4.91 -17.54
CA LEU A 72 4.90 -6.19 -18.09
C LEU A 72 4.72 -6.03 -19.60
N PRO A 73 5.11 -7.03 -20.41
CA PRO A 73 4.85 -6.99 -21.84
C PRO A 73 3.34 -7.00 -22.10
N ASP A 74 2.95 -6.57 -23.30
CA ASP A 74 1.57 -6.71 -23.75
C ASP A 74 1.11 -8.16 -23.63
N ALA A 75 -0.13 -8.36 -23.17
CA ALA A 75 -0.69 -9.68 -23.02
C ALA A 75 -0.85 -10.36 -24.38
N VAL A 76 -0.27 -11.56 -24.53
CA VAL A 76 -0.37 -12.37 -25.74
C VAL A 76 -0.94 -13.73 -25.38
N GLY A 77 -2.02 -14.14 -26.07
CA GLY A 77 -2.64 -15.46 -25.92
C GLY A 77 -3.84 -15.49 -24.96
N PRO A 78 -4.37 -16.70 -24.69
CA PRO A 78 -5.48 -16.87 -23.74
C PRO A 78 -5.04 -16.56 -22.30
N ILE A 79 -6.00 -16.14 -21.47
CA ILE A 79 -5.76 -15.89 -20.04
C ILE A 79 -5.41 -17.23 -19.36
N VAL A 80 -4.26 -17.26 -18.67
CA VAL A 80 -3.80 -18.40 -17.88
C VAL A 80 -3.77 -18.05 -16.40
N GLN A 81 -4.09 -19.01 -15.53
CA GLN A 81 -3.95 -18.89 -14.07
C GLN A 81 -2.72 -19.70 -13.62
N LEU A 82 -1.78 -19.04 -12.92
CA LEU A 82 -0.58 -19.67 -12.38
C LEU A 82 -0.72 -19.87 -10.87
N GLN A 83 -0.35 -21.04 -10.36
CA GLN A 83 -0.39 -21.36 -8.93
C GLN A 83 0.95 -21.97 -8.48
N GLU A 84 1.58 -21.38 -7.45
CA GLU A 84 2.76 -21.90 -6.80
C GLU A 84 2.45 -22.24 -5.34
N LYS A 85 2.74 -23.48 -4.91
CA LYS A 85 2.53 -23.90 -3.52
C LYS A 85 3.82 -23.76 -2.74
N LEU A 86 3.93 -22.67 -1.97
CA LEU A 86 5.04 -22.44 -1.06
C LEU A 86 4.79 -23.12 0.29
N TYR A 87 5.64 -24.06 0.68
CA TYR A 87 5.54 -24.75 1.98
C TYR A 87 6.35 -24.03 3.05
N VAL A 88 5.79 -24.02 4.27
CA VAL A 88 6.48 -23.50 5.46
C VAL A 88 7.29 -24.61 6.11
N PRO A 89 8.59 -24.40 6.41
CA PRO A 89 9.42 -25.40 7.09
C PRO A 89 9.11 -25.46 8.60
N VAL A 90 7.86 -25.73 8.98
CA VAL A 90 7.40 -25.82 10.38
C VAL A 90 8.09 -26.95 11.16
N LYS A 91 8.62 -27.95 10.47
CA LYS A 91 9.39 -29.04 11.08
C LYS A 91 10.74 -28.55 11.61
N GLU A 92 11.35 -27.60 10.93
CA GLU A 92 12.67 -27.06 11.26
C GLU A 92 12.55 -25.86 12.20
N TYR A 93 11.49 -25.06 12.02
CA TYR A 93 11.25 -23.85 12.80
C TYR A 93 9.79 -23.80 13.29
N PRO A 94 9.43 -24.60 14.30
CA PRO A 94 8.05 -24.66 14.81
C PRO A 94 7.59 -23.36 15.47
N ASP A 95 8.50 -22.59 16.05
CA ASP A 95 8.18 -21.37 16.82
C ASP A 95 8.14 -20.09 15.96
N VAL A 96 8.48 -20.18 14.68
CA VAL A 96 8.46 -19.02 13.77
C VAL A 96 7.03 -18.72 13.36
N LYS A 97 6.50 -17.61 13.87
CA LYS A 97 5.21 -17.06 13.45
C LYS A 97 5.30 -16.55 12.01
N LYS A 98 4.82 -17.33 11.05
CA LYS A 98 4.59 -16.82 9.69
C LYS A 98 3.22 -16.15 9.64
N PHE A 99 3.22 -14.82 9.50
CA PHE A 99 2.03 -14.06 9.12
C PHE A 99 1.79 -14.25 7.61
N PHE A 100 1.14 -15.35 7.22
CA PHE A 100 0.40 -15.36 5.97
C PHE A 100 -1.01 -14.88 6.29
N THR A 101 -1.24 -13.58 6.19
CA THR A 101 -2.61 -13.06 6.13
C THR A 101 -3.20 -13.46 4.78
N THR A 102 -4.15 -14.39 4.80
CA THR A 102 -5.12 -14.63 3.72
C THR A 102 -6.05 -13.44 3.59
#